data_AF-A0A660UYS2-F1
#
_entry.id   AF-A0A660UYS2-F1
#
_cell.length_a   1.000
_cell.length_b   1.000
_cell.length_c   1.000
_cell.angle_alpha   90.00
_cell.angle_beta   90.00
_cell.angle_gamma   90.00
#
_symmetry.space_group_name_H-M   'P 1'
#
loop_
_entity.id
_entity.type
_entity.pdbx_description
1 polymer ?
#
loop_
_entity_poly.entity_id
_entity_poly.type
_entity_poly.pdbx_seq_one_letter_code
_entity_poly.pdbx_strand_id
1 'polypeptide(L)' 'MKTRTGVVTMKGNVLTLQGNDIEAGDKAPDFEVLDNDLATVKLSDYTGKVV' A
#
# COMPACT_ATOMS: atom_id res chain seq x y z
N MET A 1 13.75 4.27 8.06
CA MET A 1 13.26 4.23 6.66
C MET A 1 13.80 2.95 6.01
N LYS A 2 12.92 2.03 5.59
CA LYS A 2 13.30 0.83 4.82
C LYS A 2 13.14 1.14 3.33
N THR A 3 14.10 0.68 2.52
CA THR A 3 14.14 0.86 1.07
C THR A 3 14.45 -0.47 0.40
N ARG A 4 13.84 -0.72 -0.76
CA ARG A 4 13.99 -1.97 -1.53
C ARG A 4 14.33 -1.63 -2.97
N THR A 5 15.49 -2.06 -3.45
CA THR A 5 15.96 -1.79 -4.81
C THR A 5 16.03 -3.10 -5.58
N GLY A 6 15.64 -3.11 -6.86
CA GLY A 6 15.71 -4.33 -7.70
C GLY A 6 14.45 -5.20 -7.72
N VAL A 7 13.41 -4.83 -6.96
CA VAL A 7 12.14 -5.59 -6.90
C VAL A 7 11.30 -5.40 -8.15
N VAL A 8 11.31 -4.19 -8.73
CA VAL A 8 10.56 -3.87 -9.95
C VAL A 8 11.40 -3.08 -10.94
N THR A 9 11.07 -3.22 -12.22
CA THR A 9 11.65 -2.42 -13.30
C THR A 9 10.54 -1.60 -13.97
N MET A 10 10.86 -0.35 -14.32
CA MET A 10 9.98 0.50 -15.13
C MET A 10 10.73 0.89 -16.41
N LYS A 11 10.21 0.42 -17.55
CA LYS A 11 10.85 0.62 -18.87
C LYS A 11 12.32 0.21 -18.90
N GLY A 12 12.65 -0.92 -18.24
CA GLY A 12 14.02 -1.44 -18.16
C GLY A 12 14.90 -0.83 -17.08
N ASN A 13 14.46 0.24 -16.41
CA ASN A 13 15.20 0.86 -15.30
C ASN A 13 14.76 0.27 -13.97
N VAL A 14 15.72 -0.11 -13.12
CA VAL A 14 15.46 -0.61 -11.77
C VAL A 14 14.97 0.53 -10.88
N LEU A 15 13.87 0.31 -10.16
CA LEU A 15 13.34 1.29 -9.21
C LEU A 15 13.65 0.91 -7.75
N THR A 16 13.70 1.94 -6.92
CA THR A 16 13.78 1.82 -5.46
C THR A 16 12.41 2.11 -4.86
N LEU A 17 11.83 1.12 -4.20
CA LEU A 17 10.60 1.25 -3.44
C LEU A 17 10.93 1.69 -2.02
N GLN A 18 10.11 2.59 -1.47
CA GLN A 18 10.20 3.02 -0.08
C GLN A 18 9.11 2.34 0.73
N GLY A 19 9.42 1.99 1.98
CA GLY A 19 8.51 1.30 2.88
C GLY A 19 8.80 -0.18 3.02
N ASN A 20 7.96 -0.85 3.82
CA ASN A 20 8.03 -2.29 4.02
C ASN A 20 7.09 -2.98 3.03
N ASP A 21 7.40 -4.22 2.64
CA ASP A 21 6.33 -5.05 2.08
C ASP A 21 5.46 -5.56 3.22
N ILE A 22 4.20 -5.77 2.89
CA ILE A 22 3.23 -6.47 3.72
C ILE A 22 3.18 -7.90 3.19
N GLU A 23 3.44 -8.88 4.05
CA GLU A 23 3.38 -10.30 3.71
C GLU A 23 2.00 -10.88 4.05
N ALA A 24 1.65 -12.03 3.46
CA ALA A 24 0.38 -12.68 3.76
C ALA A 24 0.32 -13.11 5.24
N GLY A 25 -0.70 -12.62 5.95
CA GLY A 25 -0.85 -12.84 7.40
C GLY A 25 -0.44 -11.64 8.25
N ASP A 26 0.24 -10.63 7.67
CA ASP A 26 0.49 -9.37 8.37
C ASP A 26 -0.81 -8.59 8.55
N LYS A 27 -0.93 -7.92 9.71
CA LYS A 27 -2.04 -6.99 9.95
C LYS A 27 -1.86 -5.77 9.04
N ALA A 28 -2.86 -5.51 8.20
CA ALA A 28 -2.89 -4.33 7.35
C ALA A 28 -2.75 -3.04 8.19
N PRO A 29 -1.83 -2.13 7.83
CA PRO A 29 -1.73 -0.81 8.46
C PRO A 29 -3.00 0.00 8.24
N ASP A 30 -3.39 0.79 9.23
CA ASP A 30 -4.50 1.73 9.06
C ASP A 30 -4.09 2.84 8.07
N PHE A 31 -5.01 3.23 7.20
CA PHE A 31 -4.81 4.29 6.22
C PHE A 31 -6.10 5.06 5.95
N GLU A 32 -5.92 6.30 5.51
CA GLU A 32 -6.98 7.22 5.13
C GLU A 32 -6.66 7.74 3.73
N VAL A 33 -7.57 7.54 2.78
CA VAL A 33 -7.41 7.91 1.37
C VAL A 33 -8.67 8.65 0.90
N LEU A 34 -8.58 9.25 -0.29
CA LEU A 34 -9.74 9.86 -0.93
C LEU A 34 -10.35 8.88 -1.93
N ASP A 35 -11.68 8.83 -1.99
CA ASP A 35 -12.39 8.13 -3.05
C ASP A 35 -12.50 8.99 -4.33
N ASN A 36 -13.21 8.47 -5.34
CA ASN A 36 -13.42 9.16 -6.62
C ASN A 36 -14.24 10.45 -6.48
N ASP A 37 -15.05 10.56 -5.43
CA ASP A 37 -15.86 11.73 -5.11
C ASP A 37 -15.09 12.72 -4.21
N LEU A 38 -13.79 12.45 -3.99
CA LEU A 38 -12.89 13.19 -3.10
C LEU A 38 -13.33 13.15 -1.63
N ALA A 39 -14.18 12.19 -1.24
CA ALA A 39 -14.54 11.97 0.14
C ALA A 39 -13.47 11.13 0.83
N THR A 40 -13.29 11.39 2.12
CA THR A 40 -12.28 10.70 2.93
C THR A 40 -12.77 9.35 3.39
N VAL A 41 -11.99 8.30 3.10
CA VAL A 41 -12.32 6.90 3.38
C VAL A 41 -11.17 6.26 4.15
N LYS A 42 -11.51 5.51 5.20
CA LYS A 42 -10.55 4.80 6.05
C LYS A 42 -10.62 3.30 5.83
N LEU A 43 -9.51 2.60 6.08
CA LEU A 43 -9.52 1.13 6.09
C LEU A 43 -10.55 0.57 7.08
N SER A 44 -10.74 1.24 8.22
CA SER A 44 -11.73 0.88 9.24
C SER A 44 -13.18 0.88 8.73
N ASP A 45 -13.51 1.67 7.70
CA ASP A 45 -14.85 1.69 7.09
C ASP A 45 -15.20 0.36 6.40
N TYR A 46 -14.20 -0.46 6.07
CA TYR A 46 -14.36 -1.76 5.44
C TYR A 46 -14.27 -2.95 6.42
N THR A 47 -14.32 -2.69 7.74
CA THR A 47 -14.26 -3.76 8.75
C THR A 47 -15.31 -4.85 8.49
N GLY A 48 -14.86 -6.10 8.40
CA GLY A 48 -15.72 -7.26 8.14
C GLY A 48 -15.98 -7.57 6.66
N LYS A 49 -15.44 -6.78 5.74
CA LYS A 49 -15.40 -7.10 4.30
C LYS A 49 -13.98 -7.52 3.91
N VAL A 50 -13.89 -8.49 3.01
CA VAL A 50 -12.62 -8.83 2.35
C VAL A 50 -12.38 -7.79 1.27
N VAL A 51 -11.28 -7.04 1.40
CA VAL A 51 -10.83 -5.98 0.48
C VAL A 51 -9.42 -6.26 -0.01
#